data_AF-A0AAW6BQB1-F1
#
_entry.id   AF-A0AAW6BQB1-F1
#
_cell.length_a   1.000
_cell.length_b   1.000
_cell.length_c   1.000
_cell.angle_alpha   90.00
_cell.angle_beta   90.00
_cell.angle_gamma   90.00
#
_symmetry.space_group_name_H-M   'P 1'
#
loop_
_entity.id
_entity.type
_entity.pdbx_description
1 polymer ?
#
loop_
_entity_poly.entity_id
_entity_poly.type
_entity_poly.pdbx_seq_one_letter_code
_entity_poly.pdbx_strand_id
1 'polypeptide(L)'
;MVINVEAIINSLGKTYQEIFDEGLIPYKTKPTGYPGDPNISLHMIKEGVHLAFRRDNKVLFAIGLILIDEKKDSYQFPNELPSPLIPIMFRQWIHEHFGEPEKSLPPRKRLTKEIGWTELYTLLDFRIPTSMQVDYDLLEQVRLVTFLPTSEVRW
;
A
#
# COMPACT_ATOMS: atom_id res chain seq x y z
N MET A 1 14.15 -3.82 11.79
CA MET A 1 13.80 -2.52 12.39
C MET A 1 12.31 -2.39 12.19
N VAL A 2 11.56 -2.10 13.25
CA VAL A 2 10.10 -2.00 13.17
C VAL A 2 9.76 -0.54 12.87
N ILE A 3 8.87 -0.31 11.90
CA ILE A 3 8.34 1.01 11.57
C ILE A 3 6.88 1.11 11.99
N ASN A 4 6.43 2.31 12.35
CA ASN A 4 5.03 2.57 12.65
C ASN A 4 4.26 2.81 11.34
N VAL A 5 3.64 1.75 10.83
CA VAL A 5 2.89 1.76 9.56
C VAL A 5 1.68 2.71 9.64
N GLU A 6 0.97 2.72 10.76
CA GLU A 6 -0.18 3.59 10.98
C GLU A 6 0.21 5.08 10.92
N ALA A 7 1.33 5.46 11.55
CA ALA A 7 1.85 6.83 11.49
C ALA A 7 2.25 7.25 10.07
N ILE A 8 2.76 6.31 9.26
CA ILE A 8 3.09 6.57 7.84
C ILE A 8 1.82 6.76 7.02
N ILE A 9 0.78 5.95 7.24
CA ILE A 9 -0.54 6.12 6.59
C ILE A 9 -1.15 7.47 6.95
N ASN A 10 -1.07 7.86 8.22
CA ASN A 10 -1.50 9.19 8.68
C ASN A 10 -0.65 10.35 8.15
N SER A 11 0.46 10.05 7.48
CA SER A 11 1.32 11.03 6.81
C SER A 11 1.05 11.15 5.31
N LEU A 12 0.02 10.48 4.78
CA LEU A 12 -0.48 10.76 3.42
C LEU A 12 -0.77 12.26 3.26
N GLY A 13 -0.28 12.85 2.18
CA GLY A 13 -0.34 14.29 1.93
C GLY A 13 0.83 15.11 2.49
N LYS A 14 1.69 14.53 3.34
CA LYS A 14 2.94 15.19 3.79
C LYS A 14 4.09 14.99 2.81
N THR A 15 5.07 15.87 2.85
CA THR A 15 6.30 15.76 2.05
C THR A 15 7.25 14.71 2.64
N TYR A 16 8.13 14.14 1.79
CA TYR A 16 9.20 13.25 2.24
C TYR A 16 10.03 13.83 3.38
N GLN A 17 10.31 15.15 3.35
CA GLN A 17 11.15 15.80 4.36
C GLN A 17 10.45 15.81 5.72
N GLU A 18 9.16 16.15 5.78
CA GLU A 18 8.38 16.12 7.02
C GLU A 18 8.34 14.71 7.64
N ILE A 19 8.10 13.69 6.80
CA ILE A 19 8.04 12.29 7.25
C ILE A 19 9.41 11.80 7.75
N PHE A 20 10.48 12.25 7.09
CA PHE A 20 11.85 11.93 7.48
C PHE A 20 12.24 12.63 8.79
N ASP A 21 11.88 13.90 8.95
CA ASP A 21 12.15 14.70 10.17
C ASP A 21 11.37 14.18 11.39
N GLU A 22 10.17 13.62 11.17
CA GLU A 22 9.40 12.87 12.18
C GLU A 22 10.03 11.51 12.56
N GLY A 23 11.07 11.07 11.83
CA GLY A 23 11.77 9.81 12.10
C GLY A 23 11.00 8.55 11.65
N LEU A 24 9.95 8.71 10.83
CA LEU A 24 9.12 7.59 10.35
C LEU A 24 9.80 6.78 9.25
N ILE A 25 10.71 7.41 8.48
CA ILE A 25 11.53 6.73 7.47
C ILE A 25 12.93 6.52 8.05
N PRO A 26 13.37 5.27 8.28
CA PRO A 26 14.63 4.98 8.94
C PRO A 26 15.86 5.18 8.05
N TYR A 27 15.63 5.32 6.74
CA TYR A 27 16.70 5.39 5.74
C TYR A 27 16.93 6.82 5.27
N LYS A 28 18.20 7.18 5.11
CA LYS A 28 18.61 8.42 4.41
C LYS A 28 18.41 8.32 2.88
N THR A 29 18.04 7.14 2.38
CA THR A 29 17.77 6.91 0.97
C THR A 29 16.57 7.74 0.55
N LYS A 30 16.79 8.64 -0.41
CA LYS A 30 15.73 9.50 -0.96
C LYS A 30 14.87 8.70 -1.95
N PRO A 31 13.61 9.06 -2.16
CA PRO A 31 12.79 8.46 -3.21
C PRO A 31 13.41 8.72 -4.58
N THR A 32 13.39 7.71 -5.45
CA THR A 32 14.00 7.74 -6.79
C THR A 32 12.97 7.33 -7.85
N GLY A 33 13.18 7.76 -9.09
CA GLY A 33 12.34 7.35 -10.22
C GLY A 33 13.02 7.67 -11.55
N TYR A 34 12.49 7.13 -12.65
CA TYR A 34 13.06 7.34 -13.98
C TYR A 34 12.93 8.81 -14.43
N PRO A 35 13.92 9.41 -15.10
CA PRO A 35 13.78 10.74 -15.68
C PRO A 35 12.51 10.84 -16.55
N GLY A 36 11.71 11.88 -16.34
CA GLY A 36 10.42 12.07 -17.02
C GLY A 36 9.19 11.45 -16.35
N ASP A 37 9.33 10.53 -15.39
CA ASP A 37 8.19 10.01 -14.62
C ASP A 37 7.63 11.11 -13.68
N PRO A 38 6.32 11.38 -13.65
CA PRO A 38 5.73 12.35 -12.70
C PRO A 38 5.85 11.91 -11.24
N ASN A 39 6.18 10.64 -10.98
CA ASN A 39 6.27 10.05 -9.65
C ASN A 39 7.71 9.60 -9.34
N ILE A 40 7.97 9.48 -8.04
CA ILE A 40 9.18 8.87 -7.48
C ILE A 40 8.76 7.93 -6.36
N SER A 41 9.52 6.87 -6.12
CA SER A 41 9.17 5.87 -5.12
C SER A 41 10.32 5.54 -4.19
N LEU A 42 9.98 5.06 -3.01
CA LEU A 42 10.92 4.52 -2.03
C LEU A 42 10.47 3.10 -1.68
N HIS A 43 11.30 2.12 -2.04
CA HIS A 43 11.05 0.72 -1.73
C HIS A 43 11.75 0.35 -0.40
N MET A 44 10.95 0.18 0.66
CA MET A 44 11.42 -0.26 1.98
C MET A 44 11.25 -1.77 2.10
N ILE A 45 12.03 -2.52 1.31
CA ILE A 45 11.90 -3.98 1.14
C ILE A 45 12.01 -4.73 2.47
N LYS A 46 12.88 -4.28 3.38
CA LYS A 46 13.08 -4.92 4.69
C LYS A 46 11.87 -4.76 5.61
N GLU A 47 11.06 -3.73 5.38
CA GLU A 47 9.87 -3.39 6.14
C GLU A 47 8.59 -3.83 5.41
N GLY A 48 8.69 -4.33 4.17
CA GLY A 48 7.51 -4.70 3.39
C GLY A 48 6.66 -3.51 2.95
N VAL A 49 7.21 -2.29 2.94
CA VAL A 49 6.46 -1.08 2.62
C VAL A 49 7.00 -0.42 1.35
N HIS A 50 6.08 0.05 0.51
CA HIS A 50 6.36 0.82 -0.69
C HIS A 50 5.71 2.20 -0.57
N LEU A 51 6.50 3.26 -0.71
CA LEU A 51 6.01 4.63 -0.65
C LEU A 51 6.12 5.29 -2.02
N ALA A 52 5.04 5.93 -2.48
CA ALA A 52 5.00 6.66 -3.74
C ALA A 52 4.77 8.15 -3.49
N PHE A 53 5.61 8.97 -4.09
CA PHE A 53 5.59 10.42 -3.94
C PHE A 53 5.45 11.09 -5.31
N ARG A 54 4.82 12.26 -5.33
CA ARG A 54 4.83 13.12 -6.53
C ARG A 54 6.22 13.72 -6.71
N ARG A 55 6.70 13.83 -7.94
CA ARG A 55 8.08 14.31 -8.20
C ARG A 55 8.27 15.80 -7.91
N ASP A 56 7.25 16.60 -8.21
CA ASP A 56 7.28 18.06 -8.14
C ASP A 56 7.46 18.58 -6.70
N ASN A 57 6.67 18.06 -5.77
CA ASN A 57 6.63 18.51 -4.38
C ASN A 57 7.07 17.44 -3.37
N LYS A 58 7.35 16.21 -3.83
CA LYS A 58 7.72 15.06 -2.97
C LYS A 58 6.67 14.74 -1.91
N VAL A 59 5.39 15.02 -2.21
CA VAL A 59 4.27 14.67 -1.35
C VAL A 59 3.93 13.19 -1.49
N LEU A 60 3.80 12.51 -0.36
CA LEU A 60 3.38 11.11 -0.28
C LEU A 60 1.91 11.01 -0.69
N PHE A 61 1.63 10.24 -1.74
CA PHE A 61 0.26 10.06 -2.24
C PHE A 61 -0.18 8.59 -2.27
N ALA A 62 0.73 7.63 -2.12
CA ALA A 62 0.34 6.24 -2.00
C ALA A 62 1.32 5.45 -1.12
N ILE A 63 0.77 4.47 -0.39
CA ILE A 63 1.51 3.56 0.48
C ILE A 63 1.03 2.14 0.20
N GLY A 64 1.93 1.26 -0.20
CA GLY A 64 1.67 -0.17 -0.40
C GLY A 64 2.29 -1.01 0.71
N LEU A 65 1.49 -1.86 1.36
CA LEU A 65 1.92 -2.87 2.32
C LEU A 65 1.97 -4.23 1.64
N ILE A 66 3.16 -4.79 1.50
CA ILE A 66 3.38 -6.08 0.85
C ILE A 66 3.28 -7.16 1.94
N LEU A 67 2.17 -7.91 1.94
CA LEU A 67 1.91 -8.97 2.90
C LEU A 67 2.43 -10.33 2.43
N ILE A 68 2.42 -10.56 1.11
CA ILE A 68 2.95 -11.78 0.49
C ILE A 68 4.01 -11.40 -0.54
N ASP A 69 5.17 -12.05 -0.44
CA ASP A 69 6.20 -12.02 -1.46
C ASP A 69 6.20 -13.33 -2.25
N GLU A 70 5.73 -13.30 -3.50
CA GLU A 70 5.70 -14.46 -4.41
C GLU A 70 7.07 -15.12 -4.62
N LYS A 71 8.18 -14.41 -4.34
CA LYS A 71 9.53 -14.96 -4.47
C LYS A 71 10.01 -15.66 -3.21
N LYS A 72 9.29 -15.52 -2.10
CA LYS A 72 9.72 -15.99 -0.78
C LYS A 72 8.53 -16.46 0.05
N ASP A 73 8.26 -17.76 0.01
CA ASP A 73 7.17 -18.40 0.74
C ASP A 73 7.25 -18.23 2.28
N SER A 74 8.46 -18.02 2.82
CA SER A 74 8.69 -17.76 4.25
C SER A 74 8.61 -16.27 4.62
N TYR A 75 8.18 -15.41 3.70
CA TYR A 75 7.99 -14.00 3.98
C TYR A 75 6.82 -13.81 4.95
N GLN A 76 7.09 -13.04 6.01
CA GLN A 76 6.07 -12.56 6.93
C GLN A 76 6.24 -11.05 7.01
N PHE A 77 5.12 -10.34 6.99
CA PHE A 77 5.15 -8.89 7.13
C PHE A 77 5.78 -8.52 8.49
N PRO A 78 6.87 -7.74 8.51
CA PRO A 78 7.72 -7.60 9.70
C PRO A 78 7.23 -6.52 10.69
N ASN A 79 6.18 -5.78 10.36
CA ASN A 79 5.67 -4.67 11.16
C ASN A 79 4.24 -4.94 11.65
N GLU A 80 3.81 -4.16 12.64
CA GLU A 80 2.41 -4.16 13.06
C GLU A 80 1.55 -3.52 11.97
N LEU A 81 0.46 -4.21 11.63
CA LEU A 81 -0.53 -3.69 10.69
C LEU A 81 -1.49 -2.73 11.40
N PRO A 82 -1.95 -1.68 10.72
CA PRO A 82 -2.94 -0.78 11.28
C PRO A 82 -4.26 -1.53 11.51
N SER A 83 -4.88 -1.31 12.66
CA SER A 83 -6.21 -1.87 12.95
C SER A 83 -7.22 -1.41 11.88
N PRO A 84 -8.11 -2.28 11.37
CA PRO A 84 -8.38 -3.65 11.83
C PRO A 84 -7.59 -4.75 11.07
N LEU A 85 -6.62 -4.41 10.22
CA LEU A 85 -5.93 -5.38 9.37
C LEU A 85 -5.11 -6.39 10.17
N ILE A 86 -5.09 -7.63 9.70
CA ILE A 86 -4.32 -8.73 10.29
C ILE A 86 -3.29 -9.29 9.29
N PRO A 87 -2.24 -10.00 9.73
CA PRO A 87 -1.16 -10.44 8.81
C PRO A 87 -1.60 -11.43 7.74
N ILE A 88 -2.59 -12.27 8.03
CA ILE A 88 -3.11 -13.30 7.13
C ILE A 88 -4.59 -13.01 6.92
N MET A 89 -4.91 -12.49 5.74
CA MET A 89 -6.27 -12.12 5.36
C MET A 89 -6.63 -12.82 4.06
N PHE A 90 -7.86 -13.32 4.00
CA PHE A 90 -8.46 -13.80 2.76
C PHE A 90 -9.56 -12.82 2.32
N ARG A 91 -9.93 -12.88 1.05
CA ARG A 91 -10.99 -12.06 0.47
C ARG A 91 -12.29 -12.10 1.26
N GLN A 92 -12.71 -13.30 1.70
CA GLN A 92 -13.89 -13.44 2.55
C GLN A 92 -13.77 -12.63 3.86
N TRP A 93 -12.62 -12.68 4.52
CA TRP A 93 -12.40 -11.94 5.77
C TRP A 93 -12.48 -10.41 5.54
N ILE A 94 -11.94 -9.93 4.41
CA ILE A 94 -12.05 -8.52 4.01
C ILE A 94 -13.52 -8.13 3.85
N HIS A 95 -14.32 -8.96 3.18
CA HIS A 95 -15.74 -8.69 2.97
C HIS A 95 -16.53 -8.67 4.28
N GLU A 96 -16.20 -9.58 5.20
CA GLU A 96 -16.83 -9.63 6.53
C GLU A 96 -16.53 -8.39 7.39
N HIS A 97 -15.33 -7.79 7.24
CA HIS A 97 -14.89 -6.67 8.08
C HIS A 97 -15.10 -5.29 7.44
N PHE A 98 -15.00 -5.19 6.11
CA PHE A 98 -15.09 -3.94 5.36
C PHE A 98 -16.35 -3.85 4.48
N GLY A 99 -17.12 -4.93 4.35
CA GLY A 99 -18.30 -5.01 3.48
C GLY A 99 -17.96 -5.26 2.02
N GLU A 100 -18.90 -4.93 1.14
CA GLU A 100 -18.72 -5.09 -0.30
C GLU A 100 -17.80 -4.00 -0.87
N PRO A 101 -16.89 -4.35 -1.80
CA PRO A 101 -16.02 -3.38 -2.45
C PRO A 101 -16.83 -2.42 -3.34
N GLU A 102 -16.36 -1.18 -3.44
CA GLU A 102 -16.92 -0.18 -4.36
C GLU A 102 -16.64 -0.58 -5.82
N LYS A 103 -15.45 -1.14 -6.08
CA LYS A 103 -15.08 -1.70 -7.37
C LYS A 103 -14.31 -3.00 -7.19
N SER A 104 -14.56 -3.94 -8.08
CA SER A 104 -13.84 -5.21 -8.11
C SER A 104 -13.43 -5.56 -9.55
N LEU A 105 -12.24 -6.14 -9.69
CA LEU A 105 -11.76 -6.72 -10.93
C LEU A 105 -11.50 -8.21 -10.69
N PRO A 106 -12.06 -9.09 -11.52
CA PRO A 106 -11.81 -10.52 -11.40
C PRO A 106 -10.35 -10.87 -11.76
N PRO A 107 -9.91 -12.09 -11.40
CA PRO A 107 -8.61 -12.62 -11.80
C PRO A 107 -8.44 -12.49 -13.30
N ARG A 108 -7.28 -11.97 -13.70
CA ARG A 108 -7.00 -11.65 -15.10
C ARG A 108 -5.54 -11.91 -15.42
N LYS A 109 -5.31 -12.30 -16.67
CA LYS A 109 -3.96 -12.40 -17.22
C LYS A 109 -3.51 -11.05 -17.76
N ARG A 110 -2.39 -10.53 -17.26
CA ARG A 110 -1.69 -9.37 -17.83
C ARG A 110 -0.34 -9.81 -18.35
N LEU A 111 -0.19 -9.76 -19.68
CA LEU A 111 1.00 -10.26 -20.37
C LEU A 111 1.26 -11.73 -20.00
N THR A 112 2.36 -12.02 -19.30
CA THR A 112 2.75 -13.36 -18.85
C THR A 112 2.36 -13.64 -17.39
N LYS A 113 1.82 -12.65 -16.66
CA LYS A 113 1.51 -12.78 -15.24
C LYS A 113 0.02 -12.96 -15.00
N GLU A 114 -0.32 -13.92 -14.17
CA GLU A 114 -1.67 -14.07 -13.63
C GLU A 114 -1.83 -13.16 -12.41
N ILE A 115 -2.91 -12.38 -12.38
CA ILE A 115 -3.26 -11.48 -11.30
C ILE A 115 -4.55 -12.03 -10.69
N GLY A 116 -4.61 -12.12 -9.36
CA GLY A 116 -5.83 -12.46 -8.64
C GLY A 116 -6.86 -11.33 -8.70
N TRP A 117 -7.77 -11.33 -7.74
CA TRP A 117 -8.73 -10.24 -7.58
C TRP A 117 -8.01 -8.92 -7.28
N THR A 118 -8.62 -7.81 -7.70
CA THR A 118 -8.29 -6.47 -7.19
C THR A 118 -9.60 -5.85 -6.73
N GLU A 119 -9.64 -5.34 -5.50
CA GLU A 119 -10.83 -4.71 -4.93
C GLU A 119 -10.49 -3.33 -4.37
N LEU A 120 -11.45 -2.42 -4.43
CA LEU A 120 -11.31 -1.04 -3.97
C LEU A 120 -12.37 -0.75 -2.91
N TYR A 121 -11.91 -0.22 -1.79
CA TYR A 121 -12.73 0.24 -0.67
C TYR A 121 -12.47 1.72 -0.42
N THR A 122 -13.47 2.42 0.09
CA THR A 122 -13.33 3.81 0.53
C THR A 122 -13.39 3.85 2.05
N LEU A 123 -12.31 4.33 2.67
CA LEU A 123 -12.16 4.45 4.12
C LEU A 123 -12.45 5.91 4.52
N LEU A 124 -13.49 6.10 5.35
CA LEU A 124 -13.95 7.42 5.78
C LEU A 124 -13.32 7.89 7.09
N ASP A 125 -12.63 7.01 7.82
CA ASP A 125 -12.11 7.28 9.17
C ASP A 125 -10.76 8.02 9.19
N PHE A 126 -10.19 8.32 8.02
CA PHE A 126 -8.91 9.02 7.91
C PHE A 126 -9.12 10.54 7.79
N ARG A 127 -8.08 11.32 8.17
CA ARG A 127 -8.08 12.80 8.05
C ARG A 127 -8.36 13.29 6.63
N ILE A 128 -8.04 12.46 5.63
CA ILE A 128 -8.34 12.68 4.22
C ILE A 128 -9.15 11.49 3.70
N PRO A 129 -10.09 11.68 2.75
CA PRO A 129 -10.75 10.57 2.08
C PRO A 129 -9.70 9.64 1.46
N THR A 130 -9.58 8.44 2.01
CA THR A 130 -8.54 7.49 1.66
C THR A 130 -9.19 6.25 1.09
N SER A 131 -8.78 5.86 -0.11
CA SER A 131 -9.17 4.59 -0.69
C SER A 131 -8.14 3.52 -0.35
N MET A 132 -8.63 2.33 -0.04
CA MET A 132 -7.87 1.13 0.20
C MET A 132 -8.07 0.17 -0.97
N GLN A 133 -7.02 -0.03 -1.75
CA GLN A 133 -6.99 -1.05 -2.79
C GLN A 133 -6.38 -2.33 -2.21
N VAL A 134 -7.08 -3.44 -2.36
CA VAL A 134 -6.65 -4.76 -1.91
C VAL A 134 -6.41 -5.63 -3.13
N ASP A 135 -5.16 -6.04 -3.31
CA ASP A 135 -4.76 -6.97 -4.36
C ASP A 135 -4.55 -8.36 -3.77
N TYR A 136 -5.18 -9.34 -4.41
CA TYR A 136 -5.16 -10.74 -3.98
C TYR A 136 -4.25 -11.59 -4.88
N ASP A 137 -3.76 -12.69 -4.34
CA ASP A 137 -3.18 -13.76 -5.13
C ASP A 137 -4.27 -14.65 -5.77
N LEU A 138 -3.85 -15.74 -6.44
CA LEU A 138 -4.78 -16.69 -7.08
C LEU A 138 -5.54 -17.58 -6.08
N LEU A 139 -5.10 -17.62 -4.82
CA LEU A 139 -5.75 -18.33 -3.72
C LEU A 139 -6.66 -17.39 -2.90
N GLU A 140 -6.91 -16.18 -3.40
CA GLU A 140 -7.69 -15.13 -2.76
C GLU A 140 -7.15 -14.67 -1.40
N GLN A 141 -5.84 -14.85 -1.18
CA GLN A 141 -5.12 -14.30 -0.03
C GLN A 141 -4.68 -12.87 -0.33
N VAL A 142 -4.80 -11.97 0.65
CA VAL A 142 -4.38 -10.57 0.48
C VAL A 142 -2.87 -10.52 0.35
N ARG A 143 -2.43 -10.05 -0.81
CA ARG A 143 -1.02 -9.94 -1.17
C ARG A 143 -0.49 -8.54 -0.90
N LEU A 144 -1.25 -7.52 -1.30
CA LEU A 144 -0.85 -6.13 -1.23
C LEU A 144 -2.05 -5.29 -0.83
N VAL A 145 -1.85 -4.39 0.14
CA VAL A 145 -2.83 -3.37 0.51
C VAL A 145 -2.25 -2.01 0.18
N THR A 146 -2.92 -1.23 -0.65
CA THR A 146 -2.48 0.12 -1.02
C THR A 146 -3.45 1.16 -0.50
N PHE A 147 -2.92 2.13 0.26
CA PHE A 147 -3.65 3.31 0.73
C PHE A 147 -3.27 4.50 -0.13
N LEU A 148 -4.27 5.22 -0.62
CA LEU A 148 -4.08 6.44 -1.41
C LEU A 148 -5.29 7.37 -1.25
N PRO A 149 -5.14 8.70 -1.41
CA PRO A 149 -6.28 9.60 -1.45
C PRO A 149 -7.25 9.20 -2.56
N THR A 150 -8.56 9.29 -2.30
CA THR A 150 -9.59 8.91 -3.27
C THR A 150 -9.47 9.65 -4.61
N SER A 151 -8.93 10.88 -4.60
CA SER A 151 -8.65 11.67 -5.81
C SER A 151 -7.55 11.09 -6.70
N GLU A 152 -6.67 10.23 -6.15
CA GLU A 152 -5.55 9.62 -6.87
C GLU A 152 -5.89 8.25 -7.47
N VAL A 153 -7.07 7.70 -7.14
CA VAL A 153 -7.48 6.39 -7.61
C VAL A 153 -7.63 6.39 -9.13
N ARG A 154 -6.93 5.48 -9.79
CA ARG A 154 -7.07 5.19 -11.22
C ARG A 154 -7.55 3.76 -11.38
N TRP A 155 -8.73 3.59 -11.94
CA TRP A 155 -9.37 2.29 -12.17
C TRP A 155 -9.57 2.05 -13.66
#